data_AF-A0A534ZYL7-F1
#
_entry.id   AF-A0A534ZYL7-F1
#
_cell.length_a   1.000
_cell.length_b   1.000
_cell.length_c   1.000
_cell.angle_alpha   90.00
_cell.angle_beta   90.00
_cell.angle_gamma   90.00
#
_symmetry.space_group_name_H-M   'P 1'
#
loop_
_entity.id
_entity.type
_entity.pdbx_description
1 polymer ?
#
loop_
_entity_poly.entity_id
_entity_poly.type
_entity_poly.pdbx_seq_one_letter_code
_entity_poly.pdbx_strand_id
1 'polypeptide(L)' 'FPITILTLGLFLLVINALMLLLTSAISDQLTLGFHVGNFGDALLGSIVISIVGWLLSMVVKSSRFATGA' A
#
# COMPACT_ATOMS: atom_id res chain seq x y z
N PHE A 1 -14.52 18.64 -11.93
CA PHE A 1 -13.59 17.50 -12.06
C PHE A 1 -13.04 16.90 -10.73
N PRO A 2 -13.66 17.04 -9.53
CA PRO A 2 -13.20 16.35 -8.31
C PRO A 2 -13.59 14.86 -8.26
N ILE A 3 -14.61 14.46 -9.03
CA ILE A 3 -15.06 13.07 -9.15
C ILE A 3 -13.95 12.14 -9.65
N THR A 4 -13.05 12.60 -10.53
CA THR A 4 -11.96 11.77 -11.04
C THR A 4 -10.95 11.38 -9.96
N ILE A 5 -10.67 12.28 -9.01
CA ILE A 5 -9.79 11.97 -7.87
C ILE A 5 -10.48 10.98 -6.93
N LEU A 6 -11.79 11.13 -6.74
CA LEU A 6 -12.56 10.19 -5.92
C LEU A 6 -12.60 8.80 -6.57
N THR A 7 -12.82 8.70 -7.89
CA THR A 7 -12.90 7.41 -8.58
C THR A 7 -11.52 6.76 -8.76
N LEU A 8 -10.50 7.50 -9.21
CA LEU A 8 -9.15 6.97 -9.38
C LEU A 8 -8.47 6.71 -8.03
N GLY A 9 -8.67 7.58 -7.04
CA GLY A 9 -8.12 7.41 -5.69
C GLY A 9 -8.74 6.20 -4.98
N LEU A 10 -10.08 6.06 -5.04
CA LEU A 10 -10.76 4.89 -4.49
C LEU A 10 -10.33 3.61 -5.21
N PHE A 11 -10.17 3.65 -6.54
CA PHE A 11 -9.70 2.50 -7.30
C PHE A 11 -8.29 2.06 -6.90
N LEU A 12 -7.36 3.01 -6.71
CA LEU A 12 -6.01 2.72 -6.22
C LEU A 12 -6.02 2.11 -4.81
N LEU A 13 -6.91 2.59 -3.93
CA LEU A 13 -7.06 2.06 -2.58
C LEU A 13 -7.59 0.62 -2.59
N VAL A 14 -8.55 0.33 -3.47
CA VAL A 14 -9.07 -1.03 -3.71
C VAL A 14 -7.99 -1.95 -4.26
N ILE A 15 -7.19 -1.50 -5.23
CA ILE A 15 -6.07 -2.32 -5.76
C ILE A 15 -5.06 -2.65 -4.65
N ASN A 16 -4.66 -1.67 -3.84
CA ASN A 16 -3.73 -1.94 -2.73
C ASN A 16 -4.32 -2.92 -1.71
N ALA A 17 -5.63 -2.87 -1.44
CA ALA A 17 -6.31 -3.82 -0.56
C ALA A 17 -6.36 -5.23 -1.18
N LEU A 18 -6.68 -5.35 -2.46
CA LEU A 18 -6.67 -6.62 -3.18
C LEU A 18 -5.28 -7.25 -3.21
N MET A 19 -4.23 -6.43 -3.38
CA MET A 19 -2.85 -6.90 -3.32
C MET A 19 -2.49 -7.43 -1.93
N LEU A 20 -3.01 -6.81 -0.86
CA LEU A 20 -2.81 -7.31 0.50
C LEU A 20 -3.50 -8.65 0.75
N LEU A 21 -4.71 -8.85 0.24
CA LEU A 21 -5.39 -10.15 0.30
C LEU A 21 -4.64 -11.22 -0.52
N LEU A 22 -4.09 -10.83 -1.67
CA LEU A 22 -3.26 -11.74 -2.46
C LEU A 22 -1.97 -12.09 -1.72
N THR A 23 -1.37 -11.09 -1.06
CA THR A 23 -0.16 -11.25 -0.25
C THR A 23 -0.41 -12.13 0.98
N SER A 24 -1.58 -12.03 1.62
CA SER A 24 -1.95 -12.92 2.73
C SER A 24 -2.16 -14.36 2.25
N ALA A 25 -2.83 -14.55 1.11
CA ALA A 25 -3.01 -15.87 0.50
C ALA A 25 -1.67 -16.53 0.12
N ILE A 26 -0.70 -15.72 -0.33
CA ILE A 26 0.66 -16.19 -0.63
C ILE A 26 1.45 -16.44 0.66
N SER A 27 1.35 -15.55 1.66
CA SER A 27 2.04 -15.70 2.94
C SER A 27 1.60 -16.92 3.74
N ASP A 28 0.33 -17.31 3.62
CA ASP A 28 -0.20 -18.51 4.26
C ASP A 28 0.52 -19.77 3.72
N GLN A 29 0.81 -19.80 2.41
CA GLN A 29 1.59 -20.88 1.80
C GLN A 29 3.08 -20.82 2.18
N LEU A 30 3.63 -19.63 2.41
CA LEU A 30 5.03 -19.45 2.81
C LEU A 30 5.22 -19.51 4.34
N THR A 31 4.18 -19.77 5.13
CA THR A 31 4.19 -19.77 6.61
C THR A 31 4.77 -18.49 7.22
N LEU A 32 4.60 -17.35 6.53
CA LEU A 32 5.16 -16.05 6.92
C LEU A 32 4.40 -15.38 8.08
N GLY A 33 3.29 -15.97 8.54
CA GLY A 33 2.48 -15.45 9.65
C GLY A 33 1.69 -14.18 9.32
N PHE A 34 1.67 -13.75 8.05
CA PHE A 34 0.91 -12.58 7.62
C PHE A 34 -0.52 -12.98 7.23
N HIS A 35 -1.46 -12.73 8.14
CA HIS A 35 -2.88 -13.05 7.94
C HIS A 35 -3.71 -11.77 7.86
N VAL A 36 -4.46 -11.62 6.76
CA VAL A 36 -5.44 -10.55 6.57
C VAL A 36 -6.79 -11.24 6.43
N GLY A 37 -7.61 -11.15 7.48
CA GLY A 37 -8.78 -12.02 7.65
C GLY A 37 -9.94 -11.65 6.74
N ASN A 38 -10.16 -10.36 6.48
CA ASN A 38 -11.28 -9.87 5.68
C ASN A 38 -10.89 -8.69 4.78
N PHE A 39 -11.77 -8.34 3.83
CA PHE A 39 -11.60 -7.15 2.98
C PHE A 39 -11.44 -5.86 3.79
N GLY A 40 -12.10 -5.74 4.95
CA GLY A 40 -11.96 -4.57 5.83
C GLY A 40 -10.55 -4.39 6.39
N ASP A 41 -9.91 -5.49 6.83
CA ASP A 41 -8.53 -5.47 7.31
C ASP A 41 -7.56 -5.12 6.17
N ALA A 42 -7.84 -5.65 4.97
CA ALA A 42 -7.08 -5.33 3.77
C ALA A 42 -7.22 -3.86 3.35
N LEU A 43 -8.42 -3.28 3.50
CA LEU A 43 -8.70 -1.88 3.22
C LEU A 43 -7.96 -0.94 4.19
N LEU A 44 -7.95 -1.27 5.49
CA LEU A 44 -7.18 -0.52 6.47
C LEU A 44 -5.68 -0.66 6.21
N GLY A 45 -5.21 -1.87 5.93
CA GLY A 45 -3.82 -2.11 5.55
C GLY A 45 -3.42 -1.34 4.30
N SER A 46 -4.30 -1.22 3.30
CA SER A 46 -4.00 -0.53 2.05
C SER A 46 -3.81 0.98 2.23
N ILE A 47 -4.56 1.58 3.17
CA ILE A 47 -4.38 2.97 3.59
C ILE A 47 -3.00 3.15 4.23
N VAL A 48 -2.63 2.27 5.17
CA VAL A 48 -1.32 2.33 5.85
C VAL A 48 -0.18 2.18 4.84
N ILE A 49 -0.26 1.20 3.93
CA ILE A 49 0.75 0.99 2.88
C ILE A 49 0.88 2.21 1.97
N SER A 50 -0.25 2.83 1.58
CA SER A 50 -0.22 4.03 0.74
C SER A 50 0.48 5.20 1.45
N ILE A 51 0.23 5.38 2.75
CA ILE A 51 0.87 6.42 3.56
C ILE A 51 2.37 6.11 3.74
N VAL A 52 2.72 4.88 4.12
CA VAL A 52 4.12 4.46 4.29
C VAL A 52 4.89 4.55 2.98
N GLY A 53 4.30 4.15 1.85
CA GLY A 53 4.89 4.29 0.53
C GLY A 53 5.15 5.75 0.13
N TRP A 54 4.22 6.65 0.47
CA TRP A 54 4.43 8.09 0.28
C TRP A 54 5.54 8.63 1.18
N LEU A 55 5.56 8.26 2.47
CA LEU A 55 6.61 8.63 3.42
C LEU A 55 7.99 8.12 2.98
N LEU A 56 8.10 6.84 2.64
CA LEU A 56 9.31 6.22 2.11
C LEU A 56 9.77 6.93 0.84
N SER A 57 8.85 7.29 -0.06
CA SER A 57 9.18 8.04 -1.28
C SER A 57 9.79 9.41 -0.97
N MET A 58 9.32 10.10 0.08
CA MET A 58 9.90 11.38 0.52
C MET A 58 11.29 11.19 1.14
N VAL A 59 11.47 10.18 1.99
CA VAL A 59 12.74 9.88 2.65
C VAL A 59 13.81 9.44 1.63
N VAL A 60 13.46 8.50 0.74
CA VAL A 60 14.35 8.01 -0.33
C VAL A 60 14.68 9.14 -1.32
N LYS A 61 13.72 10.03 -1.60
CA LYS A 61 14.00 11.22 -2.42
C LYS A 61 14.99 12.17 -1.72
N SER A 62 14.87 12.38 -0.41
CA SER A 62 15.77 13.23 0.37
C SER A 62 17.22 12.73 0.36
N SER A 63 17.46 11.42 0.51
CA SER A 63 18.82 10.85 0.52
C SER A 63 19.54 10.94 -0.82
N ARG A 64 18.81 10.94 -1.94
CA ARG A 64 19.39 11.15 -3.28
C ARG A 64 19.95 12.55 -3.50
N PHE A 65 19.58 13.53 -2.68
CA PHE A 65 20.15 14.88 -2.74
C PHE A 65 21.48 15.01 -1.96
N ALA A 66 21.78 14.12 -1.02
CA ALA A 66 22.99 14.22 -0.18
C ALA A 66 24.23 13.52 -0.77
N THR A 67 24.07 12.64 -1.75
CA THR A 67 25.19 11.91 -2.41
C THR A 67 25.66 12.57 -3.71
N GLY A 68 25.02 13.67 -4.14
CA GLY A 68 25.34 14.38 -5.38
C GLY A 68 26.21 15.64 -5.23
N ALA A 69 26.80 15.89 -4.06
CA ALA A 69 27.63 17.08 -3.77
C ALA A 69 29.07 16.69 -3.42
#